data_AF-A0A367PMW5-F1
#
_entry.id   AF-A0A367PMW5-F1
#
_cell.length_a   1.000
_cell.length_b   1.000
_cell.length_c   1.000
_cell.angle_alpha   90.00
_cell.angle_beta   90.00
_cell.angle_gamma   90.00
#
_symmetry.space_group_name_H-M   'P 1'
#
loop_
_entity.id
_entity.type
_entity.pdbx_description
1 polymer ?
#
loop_
_entity_poly.entity_id
_entity_poly.type
_entity_poly.pdbx_seq_one_letter_code
_entity_poly.pdbx_strand_id
1 'polypeptide(L)'
;MGHRSPAVRHGGRVNPSFRVIGEVGATGNPCRGWRLRGARAAHGFTLIEVMITVAIIAILATIAYPSYTQYVVRSNRSAAQSFILGVANQQEQFSLDARQYATSVAALGVTVPAEVSKNYNVTITADNAAAPPSYVVTATPFGGQLSNDTRCLNLTVDQTGAKGISGPGPASSCW
;
A
#
# COMPACT_ATOMS: atom_id res chain seq x y z
N MET A 1 -51.34 37.94 15.94
CA MET A 1 -51.76 37.57 14.57
C MET A 1 -50.73 36.56 14.04
N GLY A 2 -50.97 35.25 14.02
CA GLY A 2 -51.66 34.50 12.92
C GLY A 2 -50.68 34.37 11.73
N HIS A 3 -50.20 33.22 11.25
CA HIS A 3 -50.86 31.94 10.92
C HIS A 3 -49.77 30.86 10.71
N ARG A 4 -49.92 29.67 11.31
CA ARG A 4 -50.29 28.38 10.68
C ARG A 4 -49.28 27.78 9.68
N SER A 5 -48.71 26.64 10.09
CA SER A 5 -48.13 25.59 9.25
C SER A 5 -49.12 25.06 8.21
N PRO A 6 -48.61 24.29 7.23
CA PRO A 6 -49.25 23.01 6.92
C PRO A 6 -48.25 21.85 6.81
N ALA A 7 -48.70 20.71 7.33
CA ALA A 7 -48.14 19.38 7.12
C ALA A 7 -48.54 18.84 5.74
N VAL A 8 -47.66 18.07 5.11
CA VAL A 8 -47.99 17.22 3.96
C VAL A 8 -47.82 15.75 4.36
N ARG A 9 -48.92 15.02 4.21
CA ARG A 9 -49.09 13.57 4.36
C ARG A 9 -49.03 12.93 2.95
N HIS A 10 -49.18 11.59 2.90
CA HIS A 10 -49.29 10.68 1.74
C HIS A 10 -47.99 9.90 1.46
N GLY A 11 -48.00 8.57 1.34
CA GLY A 11 -49.10 7.62 1.34
C GLY A 11 -48.55 6.19 1.37
N GLY A 12 -49.30 5.29 1.99
CA GLY A 12 -49.03 3.86 1.93
C GLY A 12 -49.42 3.26 0.58
N ARG A 13 -48.73 2.20 0.18
CA ARG A 13 -49.32 1.12 -0.61
C ARG A 13 -48.69 -0.22 -0.22
N VAL A 14 -49.61 -1.08 0.18
CA VAL A 14 -49.49 -2.54 0.34
C VAL A 14 -49.10 -3.20 -0.98
N ASN A 15 -48.29 -4.27 -0.93
CA ASN A 15 -48.15 -5.22 -2.03
C ASN A 15 -48.58 -6.60 -1.52
N PRO A 16 -49.55 -7.28 -2.14
CA PRO A 16 -50.26 -8.38 -1.52
C PRO A 16 -49.53 -9.71 -1.68
N SER A 17 -49.69 -10.50 -0.64
CA SER A 17 -49.47 -11.93 -0.56
C SER A 17 -50.18 -12.65 -1.72
N PHE A 18 -49.42 -13.28 -2.60
CA PHE A 18 -49.94 -14.29 -3.51
C PHE A 18 -49.71 -15.68 -2.90
N ARG A 19 -50.81 -16.25 -2.40
CA ARG A 19 -50.96 -17.67 -2.08
C ARG A 19 -51.65 -18.30 -3.29
N VAL A 20 -51.23 -19.47 -3.74
CA VAL A 20 -52.09 -20.66 -3.92
C VAL A 20 -51.28 -21.83 -4.50
N ILE A 21 -51.07 -22.89 -3.71
CA ILE A 21 -51.62 -24.27 -3.81
C ILE A 21 -51.37 -25.00 -5.15
N GLY A 22 -50.66 -26.13 -5.06
CA GLY A 22 -50.57 -27.15 -6.09
C GLY A 22 -50.05 -28.46 -5.49
N GLU A 23 -50.90 -29.17 -4.75
CA GLU A 23 -50.77 -30.62 -4.58
C GLU A 23 -51.49 -31.31 -5.74
N VAL A 24 -50.91 -32.43 -6.23
CA VAL A 24 -51.55 -33.74 -6.50
C VAL A 24 -50.66 -34.51 -7.49
N GLY A 25 -50.32 -35.77 -7.17
CA GLY A 25 -49.98 -36.75 -8.22
C GLY A 25 -48.92 -37.79 -7.89
N ALA A 26 -49.02 -38.51 -6.78
CA ALA A 26 -48.32 -39.78 -6.61
C ALA A 26 -49.10 -40.90 -7.33
N THR A 27 -48.58 -41.43 -8.44
CA THR A 27 -48.87 -42.81 -8.91
C THR A 27 -47.71 -43.33 -9.79
N GLY A 28 -47.27 -44.58 -9.56
CA GLY A 28 -46.89 -45.46 -10.67
C GLY A 28 -45.41 -45.82 -10.91
N ASN A 29 -44.90 -46.73 -10.06
CA ASN A 29 -44.16 -47.95 -10.45
C ASN A 29 -42.66 -47.93 -10.86
N PRO A 30 -41.98 -49.10 -10.68
CA PRO A 30 -40.60 -49.18 -10.20
C PRO A 30 -39.57 -49.46 -11.29
N CYS A 31 -38.31 -49.12 -10.94
CA CYS A 31 -37.05 -49.73 -11.33
C CYS A 31 -36.94 -50.34 -12.74
N ARG A 32 -36.17 -49.71 -13.63
CA ARG A 32 -35.24 -50.39 -14.55
C ARG A 32 -34.28 -49.40 -15.19
N GLY A 33 -32.97 -49.60 -14.91
CA GLY A 33 -31.80 -49.15 -15.67
C GLY A 33 -31.78 -47.68 -16.08
N TRP A 34 -30.74 -46.91 -15.80
CA TRP A 34 -29.41 -47.17 -16.33
C TRP A 34 -28.36 -46.77 -15.30
N ARG A 35 -27.25 -47.52 -15.33
CA ARG A 35 -26.07 -47.41 -14.48
C ARG A 35 -25.72 -45.96 -14.13
N LEU A 36 -25.79 -45.65 -12.84
CA LEU A 36 -25.12 -44.47 -12.32
C LEU A 36 -23.62 -44.71 -12.33
N ARG A 37 -22.95 -43.75 -12.97
CA ARG A 37 -21.62 -43.25 -12.62
C ARG A 37 -20.48 -44.25 -12.82
N GLY A 38 -19.85 -44.16 -13.99
CA GLY A 38 -18.41 -44.27 -14.04
C GLY A 38 -17.85 -43.18 -13.13
N ALA A 39 -17.57 -43.51 -11.87
CA ALA A 39 -16.74 -42.68 -11.03
C ALA A 39 -15.40 -42.60 -11.76
N ARG A 40 -15.05 -41.42 -12.29
CA ARG A 40 -13.66 -41.15 -12.64
C ARG A 40 -12.85 -41.54 -11.41
N ALA A 41 -11.91 -42.48 -11.57
CA ALA A 41 -10.96 -42.78 -10.52
C ALA A 41 -10.36 -41.45 -10.07
N ALA A 42 -10.54 -41.09 -8.81
CA ALA A 42 -9.86 -39.96 -8.24
C ALA A 42 -8.37 -40.32 -8.25
N HIS A 43 -7.62 -39.81 -9.23
CA HIS A 43 -6.17 -39.90 -9.23
C HIS A 43 -5.69 -39.03 -8.07
N GLY A 44 -5.25 -39.67 -6.99
CA GLY A 44 -4.65 -39.00 -5.83
C GLY A 44 -3.20 -38.65 -6.11
N PHE A 45 -2.74 -37.53 -5.58
CA PHE A 45 -1.32 -37.16 -5.57
C PHE A 45 -0.53 -38.20 -4.78
N THR A 46 0.60 -38.65 -5.31
CA THR A 46 1.46 -39.58 -4.55
C THR A 46 2.30 -38.80 -3.53
N LEU A 47 2.64 -39.44 -2.41
CA LEU A 47 3.49 -38.81 -1.38
C LEU A 47 4.85 -38.40 -1.96
N ILE A 48 5.41 -39.22 -2.86
CA ILE A 48 6.69 -38.93 -3.51
C ILE A 48 6.60 -37.70 -4.43
N GLU A 49 5.47 -37.49 -5.11
CA GLU A 49 5.24 -36.30 -5.94
C GLU A 49 5.19 -35.02 -5.09
N VAL A 50 4.57 -35.08 -3.91
CA VAL A 50 4.60 -33.96 -2.95
C VAL A 50 6.02 -33.70 -2.43
N MET A 51 6.80 -34.75 -2.15
CA MET A 51 8.18 -34.58 -1.68
C MET A 51 9.08 -33.90 -2.72
N ILE A 52 8.96 -34.29 -3.99
CA ILE A 52 9.73 -33.68 -5.08
C ILE A 52 9.29 -32.22 -5.30
N THR A 53 7.98 -31.94 -5.29
CA THR A 53 7.49 -30.57 -5.49
C THR A 53 7.93 -29.63 -4.37
N VAL A 54 7.85 -30.05 -3.10
CA VAL A 54 8.35 -29.25 -1.97
C VAL A 54 9.86 -29.04 -2.06
N ALA A 55 10.63 -30.06 -2.46
CA ALA A 55 12.08 -29.93 -2.66
C ALA A 55 12.41 -28.86 -3.71
N ILE A 56 11.69 -28.82 -4.84
CA ILE A 56 11.88 -27.81 -5.89
C ILE A 56 11.52 -26.42 -5.37
N ILE A 57 10.38 -26.27 -4.67
CA ILE A 57 9.94 -24.99 -4.10
C ILE A 57 10.97 -24.46 -3.10
N ALA A 58 11.54 -25.33 -2.26
CA ALA A 58 12.55 -24.94 -1.28
C ALA A 58 13.80 -24.33 -1.97
N ILE A 59 14.27 -24.93 -3.07
CA ILE A 59 15.40 -24.39 -3.84
C ILE A 59 15.06 -23.02 -4.41
N LEU A 60 13.89 -22.88 -5.04
CA LEU A 60 13.45 -21.60 -5.64
C LEU A 60 13.29 -20.49 -4.59
N ALA A 61 12.76 -20.82 -3.41
CA ALA A 61 12.51 -19.86 -2.35
C ALA A 61 13.80 -19.18 -1.86
N THR A 62 14.94 -19.89 -1.85
CA THR A 62 16.23 -19.31 -1.41
C THR A 62 16.71 -18.15 -2.27
N ILE A 63 16.39 -18.15 -3.57
CA ILE A 63 16.77 -17.09 -4.52
C ILE A 63 15.67 -16.04 -4.59
N ALA A 64 14.41 -16.48 -4.66
CA ALA A 64 13.27 -15.61 -4.87
C ALA A 64 13.03 -14.67 -3.67
N TYR A 65 13.15 -15.18 -2.44
CA TYR A 65 12.85 -14.40 -1.24
C TYR A 65 13.75 -13.16 -1.07
N PRO A 66 15.10 -13.28 -1.03
CA PRO A 66 15.96 -12.10 -0.89
C PRO A 66 15.84 -11.15 -2.09
N SER A 67 15.59 -11.66 -3.31
CA SER A 67 15.37 -10.81 -4.47
C SER A 67 14.09 -9.97 -4.34
N TYR A 68 13.01 -10.56 -3.83
CA TYR A 68 11.75 -9.86 -3.62
C TYR A 68 11.85 -8.80 -2.53
N THR A 69 12.50 -9.11 -1.40
CA THR A 69 12.68 -8.12 -0.33
C THR A 69 13.50 -6.92 -0.81
N GLN A 70 14.55 -7.15 -1.60
CA GLN A 70 15.35 -6.09 -2.21
C GLN A 70 14.54 -5.25 -3.21
N TYR A 71 13.64 -5.87 -3.98
CA TYR A 71 12.73 -5.14 -4.87
C TYR A 71 11.81 -4.20 -4.09
N VAL A 72 11.18 -4.69 -3.02
CA VAL A 72 10.30 -3.87 -2.16
C VAL A 72 11.07 -2.72 -1.52
N VAL A 73 12.29 -2.98 -1.01
CA VAL A 73 13.16 -1.95 -0.44
C VAL A 73 13.44 -0.82 -1.44
N ARG A 74 13.79 -1.18 -2.69
CA ARG A 74 14.04 -0.19 -3.76
C ARG A 74 12.78 0.58 -4.13
N SER A 75 11.62 -0.08 -4.15
CA SER A 75 10.33 0.57 -4.40
C SER A 75 10.02 1.61 -3.32
N ASN A 76 10.15 1.25 -2.05
CA ASN A 76 9.95 2.16 -0.92
C ASN A 76 10.92 3.35 -0.98
N ARG A 77 12.18 3.08 -1.36
CA ARG A 77 13.21 4.11 -1.54
C ARG A 77 12.82 5.10 -2.62
N SER A 78 12.37 4.62 -3.78
CA SER A 78 11.93 5.46 -4.90
C SER A 78 10.75 6.36 -4.53
N ALA A 79 9.79 5.84 -3.76
CA ALA A 79 8.69 6.65 -3.22
C ALA A 79 9.21 7.75 -2.28
N ALA A 80 10.13 7.42 -1.37
CA ALA A 80 10.72 8.39 -0.44
C ALA A 80 11.54 9.47 -1.17
N GLN A 81 12.37 9.09 -2.16
CA GLN A 81 13.15 10.01 -3.00
C GLN A 81 12.25 11.01 -3.72
N SER A 82 11.21 10.51 -4.39
CA SER A 82 10.27 11.36 -5.13
C SER A 82 9.58 12.35 -4.19
N PHE A 83 9.20 11.88 -3.00
CA PHE A 83 8.58 12.73 -1.99
C PHE A 83 9.51 13.82 -1.46
N ILE A 84 10.75 13.49 -1.06
CA ILE A 84 11.69 14.50 -0.53
C ILE A 84 12.17 15.49 -1.60
N LEU A 85 12.23 15.09 -2.87
CA LEU A 85 12.43 16.01 -4.00
C LEU A 85 11.23 16.95 -4.18
N GLY A 86 10.00 16.45 -3.99
CA GLY A 86 8.81 17.28 -3.92
C GLY A 86 8.87 18.29 -2.77
N VAL A 87 9.31 17.85 -1.58
CA VAL A 87 9.50 18.74 -0.42
C VAL A 87 10.56 19.82 -0.71
N ALA A 88 11.66 19.48 -1.38
CA ALA A 88 12.66 20.46 -1.81
C ALA A 88 12.05 21.54 -2.72
N ASN A 89 11.22 21.17 -3.69
CA ASN A 89 10.51 22.15 -4.54
C ASN A 89 9.56 23.06 -3.73
N GLN A 90 8.90 22.51 -2.70
CA GLN A 90 8.05 23.31 -1.81
C GLN A 90 8.86 24.23 -0.89
N GLN A 91 10.08 23.84 -0.51
CA GLN A 91 11.00 24.71 0.22
C GLN A 91 11.40 25.93 -0.60
N GLU A 92 11.67 25.76 -1.89
CA GLU A 92 11.99 26.90 -2.76
C GLU A 92 10.82 27.87 -2.87
N GLN A 93 9.60 27.36 -3.05
CA GLN A 93 8.39 28.22 -3.04
C GLN A 93 8.22 28.95 -1.71
N PHE A 94 8.37 28.23 -0.59
CA PHE A 94 8.25 28.82 0.75
C PHE A 94 9.33 29.90 1.00
N SER A 95 10.55 29.69 0.50
CA SER A 95 11.64 30.65 0.60
C SER A 95 11.39 31.93 -0.21
N LEU A 96 10.74 31.83 -1.37
CA LEU A 96 10.33 33.00 -2.17
C LEU A 96 9.31 33.88 -1.43
N ASP A 97 8.41 33.27 -0.66
CA ASP A 97 7.35 33.98 0.06
C ASP A 97 7.83 34.52 1.43
N ALA A 98 8.49 33.68 2.22
CA ALA A 98 8.84 33.96 3.62
C ALA A 98 10.30 34.41 3.82
N ARG A 99 11.15 34.34 2.79
CA ARG A 99 12.61 34.60 2.85
C ARG A 99 13.34 33.72 3.87
N GLN A 100 12.76 32.57 4.19
CA GLN A 100 13.25 31.57 5.13
C GLN A 100 12.82 30.19 4.63
N TYR A 101 13.50 29.14 5.05
CA TYR A 101 13.07 27.76 4.84
C TYR A 101 12.18 27.28 5.98
N ALA A 102 11.22 26.42 5.65
CA ALA A 102 10.36 25.79 6.63
C ALA A 102 11.15 24.81 7.50
N THR A 103 10.85 24.74 8.80
CA THR A 103 11.51 23.83 9.76
C THR A 103 10.80 22.48 9.89
N SER A 104 9.68 22.28 9.19
CA SER A 104 8.93 21.02 9.20
C SER A 104 8.12 20.84 7.92
N VAL A 105 7.80 19.58 7.60
CA VAL A 105 6.96 19.23 6.43
C VAL A 105 5.54 19.82 6.57
N ALA A 106 5.01 19.88 7.80
CA ALA A 106 3.69 20.45 8.08
C ALA A 106 3.63 21.97 7.82
N ALA A 107 4.73 22.70 8.09
CA ALA A 107 4.81 24.13 7.79
C ALA A 107 4.75 24.44 6.29
N LEU A 108 5.10 23.47 5.43
CA LEU A 108 4.94 23.55 3.97
C LEU A 108 3.51 23.22 3.50
N GLY A 109 2.59 22.86 4.41
CA GLY A 109 1.25 22.39 4.05
C GLY A 109 1.23 21.04 3.35
N VAL A 110 2.35 20.28 3.38
CA VAL A 110 2.48 18.98 2.74
C VAL A 110 2.17 17.87 3.73
N THR A 111 1.42 16.87 3.30
CA THR A 111 1.19 15.64 4.08
C THR A 111 2.03 14.50 3.51
N VAL A 112 2.71 13.75 4.39
CA VAL A 112 3.48 12.58 3.98
C VAL A 112 2.52 11.45 3.57
N PRO A 113 2.57 10.96 2.32
CA PRO A 113 1.70 9.86 1.88
C PRO A 113 1.94 8.57 2.67
N ALA A 114 0.91 7.73 2.79
CA ALA A 114 0.98 6.45 3.50
C ALA A 114 2.08 5.52 2.96
N GLU A 115 2.36 5.59 1.66
CA GLU A 115 3.39 4.80 0.98
C GLU A 115 4.80 5.12 1.49
N VAL A 116 5.04 6.37 1.88
CA VAL A 116 6.31 6.84 2.44
C VAL A 116 6.31 6.67 3.95
N SER A 117 5.26 7.15 4.64
CA SER A 117 5.19 7.19 6.10
C SER A 117 5.15 5.80 6.75
N LYS A 118 4.82 4.74 6.00
CA LYS A 118 4.89 3.35 6.47
C LYS A 118 6.33 2.85 6.69
N ASN A 119 7.31 3.43 5.99
CA ASN A 119 8.69 2.93 5.97
C ASN A 119 9.74 3.99 6.29
N TYR A 120 9.40 5.28 6.17
CA TYR A 120 10.29 6.41 6.38
C TYR A 120 9.63 7.48 7.27
N ASN A 121 10.43 8.05 8.18
CA ASN A 121 10.10 9.30 8.83
C ASN A 121 10.81 10.44 8.09
N VAL A 122 10.07 11.46 7.66
CA VAL A 122 10.61 12.59 6.90
C VAL A 122 10.67 13.83 7.79
N THR A 123 11.87 14.35 7.97
CA THR A 123 12.14 15.54 8.78
C THR A 123 12.84 16.61 7.94
N ILE A 124 12.76 17.85 8.42
CA ILE A 124 13.48 18.98 7.85
C ILE A 124 14.32 19.61 8.95
N THR A 125 15.58 19.87 8.65
CA THR A 125 16.45 20.68 9.48
C THR A 125 16.83 21.91 8.69
N ALA A 126 16.32 23.07 9.09
CA ALA A 126 16.62 24.35 8.45
C ALA A 126 17.46 25.22 9.39
N ASP A 127 18.50 25.86 8.84
CA ASP A 127 19.26 26.92 9.49
C ASP A 127 18.99 28.23 8.76
N ASN A 128 18.01 28.97 9.28
CA ASN A 128 17.62 30.28 8.78
C ASN A 128 18.49 31.42 9.31
N ALA A 129 19.39 31.15 10.26
CA ALA A 129 20.32 32.14 10.80
C ALA A 129 21.63 32.18 10.00
N ALA A 130 21.97 31.09 9.30
CA ALA A 130 23.09 31.04 8.36
C ALA A 130 22.95 32.05 7.21
N ALA A 131 24.10 32.48 6.68
CA ALA A 131 24.19 33.36 5.52
C ALA A 131 25.04 32.68 4.41
N PRO A 132 24.43 32.11 3.36
CA PRO A 132 22.99 32.05 3.08
C PRO A 132 22.23 31.04 3.97
N PRO A 133 20.90 31.17 4.13
CA PRO A 133 20.07 30.16 4.78
C PRO A 133 20.23 28.79 4.12
N SER A 134 20.07 27.72 4.89
CA SER A 134 20.23 26.35 4.39
C SER A 134 19.18 25.41 4.96
N TYR A 135 18.97 24.28 4.30
CA TYR A 135 18.13 23.20 4.81
C TYR A 135 18.63 21.85 4.38
N VAL A 136 18.25 20.82 5.14
CA VAL A 136 18.38 19.42 4.75
C VAL A 136 17.05 18.73 5.02
N VAL A 137 16.47 18.15 3.98
CA VAL A 137 15.33 17.23 4.10
C VAL A 137 15.89 15.83 4.26
N THR A 138 15.47 15.11 5.30
CA THR A 138 15.96 13.76 5.62
C THR A 138 14.82 12.77 5.65
N ALA A 139 14.89 11.71 4.83
CA ALA A 139 14.05 10.52 4.95
C ALA A 139 14.81 9.44 5.73
N THR A 140 14.36 9.13 6.95
CA THR A 140 14.98 8.16 7.86
C THR A 140 14.19 6.85 7.80
N PRO A 141 14.78 5.72 7.32
CA PRO A 141 14.07 4.45 7.27
C PRO A 141 13.85 3.89 8.67
N PHE A 142 12.76 3.13 8.85
CA PHE A 142 12.50 2.39 10.08
C PHE A 142 11.93 1.00 9.78
N GLY A 143 11.79 0.16 10.81
CA GLY A 143 11.21 -1.18 10.69
C GLY A 143 11.93 -2.05 9.65
N GLY A 144 11.17 -2.74 8.81
CA GLY A 144 11.73 -3.62 7.77
C GLY A 144 12.59 -2.88 6.74
N GLN A 145 12.34 -1.61 6.48
CA GLN A 145 13.18 -0.82 5.57
C GLN A 145 14.58 -0.62 6.18
N LEU A 146 14.66 -0.28 7.47
CA LEU A 146 15.94 -0.08 8.16
C LEU A 146 16.79 -1.36 8.19
N SER A 147 16.17 -2.50 8.49
CA SER A 147 16.90 -3.78 8.56
C SER A 147 17.34 -4.31 7.20
N ASN A 148 16.58 -4.03 6.14
CA ASN A 148 16.87 -4.56 4.79
C ASN A 148 17.66 -3.58 3.90
N ASP A 149 17.69 -2.28 4.23
CA ASP A 149 18.40 -1.23 3.49
C ASP A 149 19.64 -0.69 4.22
N THR A 150 20.48 -1.60 4.71
CA THR A 150 21.67 -1.26 5.51
C THR A 150 22.75 -0.50 4.73
N ARG A 151 22.68 -0.51 3.39
CA ARG A 151 23.66 0.18 2.53
C ARG A 151 23.34 1.65 2.31
N CYS A 152 22.07 2.04 2.31
CA CYS A 152 21.67 3.42 2.00
C CYS A 152 21.27 4.19 3.26
N LEU A 153 20.53 3.55 4.18
CA LEU A 153 20.03 4.20 5.40
C LEU A 153 19.28 5.51 5.09
N ASN A 154 19.65 6.63 5.72
CA ASN A 154 18.96 7.90 5.52
C ASN A 154 19.20 8.41 4.11
N LEU A 155 18.18 9.00 3.49
CA LEU A 155 18.30 9.74 2.24
C LEU A 155 18.16 11.22 2.54
N THR A 156 19.08 12.05 2.05
CA THR A 156 19.04 13.49 2.25
C THR A 156 19.07 14.28 0.95
N VAL A 157 18.35 15.40 0.90
CA VAL A 157 18.52 16.43 -0.12
C VAL A 157 18.63 17.80 0.54
N ASP A 158 19.58 18.61 0.09
CA ASP A 158 19.81 19.97 0.59
C ASP A 158 19.35 21.06 -0.40
N GLN A 159 19.50 22.34 -0.01
CA GLN A 159 19.10 23.49 -0.83
C GLN A 159 19.87 23.62 -2.15
N THR A 160 21.00 22.94 -2.32
CA THR A 160 21.76 22.92 -3.58
C THR A 160 21.33 21.78 -4.50
N GLY A 161 20.40 20.94 -4.05
CA GLY A 161 20.02 19.70 -4.70
C GLY A 161 21.03 18.57 -4.46
N ALA A 162 21.98 18.73 -3.53
CA ALA A 162 22.94 17.69 -3.24
C ALA A 162 22.24 16.52 -2.54
N LYS A 163 22.38 15.34 -3.14
CA LYS A 163 21.78 14.09 -2.67
C LYS A 163 22.78 13.34 -1.82
N GLY A 164 22.40 13.01 -0.60
CA GLY A 164 23.25 12.34 0.38
C GLY A 164 22.63 11.07 0.94
N ILE A 165 23.49 10.25 1.53
CA ILE A 165 23.09 9.05 2.29
C ILE A 165 23.90 8.93 3.57
N SER A 166 23.39 8.21 4.57
CA SER A 166 24.16 7.88 5.79
C SER A 166 24.72 6.45 5.82
N GLY A 167 24.33 5.60 4.86
CA GLY A 167 24.84 4.23 4.76
C GLY A 167 26.21 4.12 4.09
N PRO A 168 26.88 2.94 4.20
CA PRO A 168 28.21 2.69 3.64
C PRO A 168 28.23 2.45 2.12
N GLY A 169 27.08 2.39 1.46
CA GLY A 169 26.99 2.25 0.00
C GLY A 169 27.39 3.53 -0.75
N PRO A 170 27.57 3.47 -2.07
CA PRO A 170 27.71 4.68 -2.87
C PRO A 170 26.36 5.36 -3.08
N ALA A 171 26.32 6.69 -2.97
CA ALA A 171 25.10 7.49 -3.15
C ALA A 171 24.43 7.22 -4.50
N SER A 172 25.20 6.98 -5.57
CA SER A 172 24.69 6.67 -6.92
C SER A 172 23.90 5.36 -7.03
N SER A 173 24.05 4.43 -6.07
CA SER A 173 23.24 3.21 -6.01
C SER A 173 21.97 3.37 -5.16
N CYS A 174 21.90 4.47 -4.43
CA CYS A 174 20.85 4.80 -3.48
C CYS A 174 19.95 5.94 -3.94
N TRP A 175 20.29 6.63 -5.04
CA TRP A 175 19.64 7.83 -5.57
C TRP A 175 19.46 7.78 -7.08
#